data_AF-A0A2U0SHT5-F1
#
_entry.id   AF-A0A2U0SHT5-F1
#
_cell.length_a   1.000
_cell.length_b   1.000
_cell.length_c   1.000
_cell.angle_alpha   90.00
_cell.angle_beta   90.00
_cell.angle_gamma   90.00
#
_symmetry.space_group_name_H-M   'P 1'
#
loop_
_entity.id
_entity.type
_entity.pdbx_description
1 polymer ?
#
loop_
_entity_poly.entity_id
_entity_poly.type
_entity_poly.pdbx_seq_one_letter_code
_entity_poly.pdbx_strand_id
1 'polypeptide(L)'
;MGWLVFAGMALAGIALLLGARFPWRFWTLPAMAVMLAAAGYAWQGYPSLAGKPAEGTESVRPLDPDLIAVREAMFGRFNFDYSYFMAADAMTRAGALRLAATVMLGGVRKAPGDVGLWCGLGLALAEHDGEQLSPAARYAFDKAAELGPSHPGPPFFLGVALARSGDVAAARLAWGAALKRVPKDASYRDDMVNVMLTLDPALAEAARLAPSAPAN
;
A
#
# COMPACT_ATOMS: atom_id res chain seq x y z
N MET A 1 -4.17 24.98 -13.55
CA MET A 1 -5.62 24.80 -13.34
C MET A 1 -6.14 25.44 -12.04
N GLY A 2 -5.39 25.43 -10.93
CA GLY A 2 -5.94 25.89 -9.64
C GLY A 2 -6.31 27.38 -9.53
N TRP A 3 -5.64 28.29 -10.27
CA TRP A 3 -6.07 29.70 -10.35
C TRP A 3 -7.46 29.89 -10.98
N LEU A 4 -7.84 29.02 -11.92
CA LEU A 4 -9.15 29.07 -12.57
C LEU A 4 -10.26 28.64 -11.60
N VAL A 5 -9.99 27.61 -10.79
CA VAL A 5 -10.92 27.13 -9.75
C VAL A 5 -11.10 28.19 -8.66
N PHE A 6 -9.99 28.81 -8.22
CA PHE A 6 -10.03 29.90 -7.25
C PHE A 6 -10.85 31.10 -7.76
N ALA A 7 -10.60 31.55 -9.00
CA ALA A 7 -11.37 32.62 -9.61
C ALA A 7 -12.86 32.28 -9.73
N GLY A 8 -13.19 31.03 -10.07
CA GLY A 8 -14.56 30.53 -10.11
C GLY A 8 -15.28 30.61 -8.76
N MET A 9 -14.62 30.19 -7.67
CA MET A 9 -15.16 30.29 -6.31
C MET A 9 -15.34 31.74 -5.84
N ALA A 10 -14.39 32.63 -6.16
CA ALA A 10 -14.50 34.04 -5.83
C ALA A 10 -15.69 34.70 -6.54
N LEU A 11 -15.89 34.42 -7.83
CA LEU A 11 -17.03 34.91 -8.60
C LEU A 11 -18.36 34.35 -8.09
N ALA A 12 -18.40 33.08 -7.70
CA ALA A 12 -19.59 32.47 -7.08
C ALA A 12 -19.96 33.16 -5.76
N GLY A 13 -18.98 33.49 -4.92
CA GLY A 13 -19.19 34.25 -3.69
C GLY A 13 -19.71 35.66 -3.94
N ILE A 14 -19.16 36.37 -4.93
CA ILE A 14 -19.63 37.71 -5.32
C ILE A 14 -21.08 37.65 -5.85
N ALA A 15 -21.41 36.67 -6.70
CA ALA A 15 -22.77 36.46 -7.20
C ALA A 15 -23.77 36.19 -6.07
N LEU A 16 -23.38 35.40 -5.07
CA LEU A 16 -24.19 35.13 -3.86
C LEU A 16 -24.46 36.41 -3.06
N LEU A 17 -23.44 37.25 -2.86
CA LEU A 17 -23.57 38.52 -2.14
C LEU A 17 -24.45 39.53 -2.90
N LEU A 18 -24.34 39.58 -4.22
CA LEU A 18 -25.21 40.41 -5.07
C LEU A 18 -26.66 39.92 -5.03
N GLY A 19 -26.88 38.60 -5.09
CA GLY A 19 -28.21 37.98 -4.98
C GLY A 19 -28.87 38.23 -3.61
N ALA A 20 -28.08 38.26 -2.54
CA ALA A 20 -28.52 38.60 -1.19
C ALA A 20 -28.72 40.12 -0.97
N ARG A 21 -28.53 40.96 -2.00
CA ARG A 21 -28.55 42.44 -1.90
C ARG A 21 -27.63 42.98 -0.80
N PHE A 22 -26.45 42.39 -0.69
CA PHE A 22 -25.50 42.72 0.36
C PHE A 22 -25.13 44.22 0.35
N PRO A 23 -25.21 44.90 1.51
CA PRO A 23 -25.03 46.35 1.58
C PRO A 23 -23.64 46.80 1.10
N TRP A 24 -23.64 47.74 0.14
CA TRP A 24 -22.45 48.31 -0.50
C TRP A 24 -21.34 48.73 0.47
N ARG A 25 -21.71 49.24 1.65
CA ARG A 25 -20.75 49.75 2.65
C ARG A 25 -19.84 48.68 3.27
N PHE A 26 -20.20 47.40 3.16
CA PHE A 26 -19.46 46.31 3.82
C PHE A 26 -18.66 45.44 2.86
N TRP A 27 -18.51 45.86 1.59
CA TRP A 27 -17.78 45.10 0.58
C TRP A 27 -16.28 44.93 0.87
N THR A 28 -15.73 45.72 1.79
CA THR A 28 -14.34 45.61 2.25
C THR A 28 -14.05 44.27 2.93
N LEU A 29 -15.00 43.72 3.70
CA LEU A 29 -14.84 42.43 4.39
C LEU A 29 -14.68 41.22 3.43
N PRO A 30 -15.60 40.98 2.48
CA PRO A 30 -15.43 39.88 1.53
C PRO A 30 -14.22 40.10 0.60
N ALA A 31 -13.91 41.35 0.23
CA ALA A 31 -12.71 41.64 -0.55
C ALA A 31 -11.43 41.25 0.20
N MET A 32 -11.32 41.60 1.50
CA MET A 32 -10.20 41.18 2.34
C MET A 32 -10.12 39.65 2.49
N ALA A 33 -11.25 38.97 2.66
CA ALA A 33 -11.27 37.51 2.75
C ALA A 33 -10.74 36.84 1.47
N VAL A 34 -11.14 37.33 0.28
CA VAL A 34 -10.64 36.83 -1.00
C VAL A 34 -9.14 37.12 -1.15
N MET A 35 -8.67 38.30 -0.77
CA MET A 35 -7.24 38.62 -0.81
C MET A 35 -6.41 37.74 0.13
N LEU A 36 -6.89 37.50 1.35
CA LEU A 36 -6.22 36.63 2.32
C LEU A 36 -6.18 35.18 1.81
N ALA A 37 -7.28 34.70 1.24
CA ALA A 37 -7.35 33.38 0.62
C ALA A 37 -6.40 33.25 -0.58
N ALA A 38 -6.29 34.28 -1.41
CA ALA A 38 -5.36 34.32 -2.54
C ALA A 38 -3.89 34.31 -2.06
N ALA A 39 -3.57 35.07 -1.00
CA ALA A 39 -2.25 35.11 -0.41
C ALA A 39 -1.87 33.75 0.22
N GLY A 40 -2.79 33.13 0.96
CA GLY A 40 -2.58 31.79 1.51
C GLY A 40 -2.41 30.73 0.42
N TYR A 41 -3.23 30.80 -0.64
CA TYR A 41 -3.13 29.91 -1.79
C TYR A 41 -1.81 30.09 -2.56
N ALA A 42 -1.31 31.31 -2.69
CA ALA A 42 -0.02 31.60 -3.32
C ALA A 42 1.18 31.19 -2.45
N TRP A 43 1.07 31.28 -1.13
CA TRP A 43 2.15 30.90 -0.21
C TRP A 43 2.26 29.37 -0.06
N GLN A 44 1.13 28.66 0.01
CA GLN A 44 1.13 27.20 0.19
C GLN A 44 1.11 26.41 -1.13
N GLY A 45 0.68 27.02 -2.22
CA GLY A 45 0.50 26.35 -3.50
C GLY A 45 1.69 26.53 -4.44
N TYR A 46 1.99 25.48 -5.20
CA TYR A 46 2.81 25.55 -6.42
C TYR A 46 1.93 25.33 -7.66
N PRO A 47 1.03 26.29 -7.99
CA PRO A 47 -0.02 26.10 -9.00
C PRO A 47 0.49 25.99 -10.44
N SER A 48 1.78 26.25 -10.67
CA SER A 48 2.48 26.13 -11.94
C SER A 48 3.20 24.79 -12.13
N LEU A 49 3.23 23.91 -11.12
CA LEU A 49 3.73 22.55 -11.33
C LEU A 49 2.83 21.86 -12.36
N ALA A 50 3.44 21.40 -13.45
CA ALA A 50 2.77 20.52 -14.38
C ALA A 50 2.25 19.32 -13.59
N GLY A 51 0.96 19.02 -13.72
CA GLY A 51 0.44 17.77 -13.20
C GLY A 51 1.18 16.65 -13.90
N LYS A 52 2.12 16.02 -13.21
CA LYS A 52 2.65 14.73 -13.63
C LYS A 52 1.60 13.72 -13.20
N PRO A 53 0.88 13.07 -14.14
CA PRO A 53 0.38 11.75 -13.83
C PRO A 53 1.59 10.99 -13.30
N ALA A 54 1.45 10.25 -12.20
CA ALA A 54 2.44 9.25 -11.89
C ALA A 54 2.43 8.30 -13.10
N GLU A 55 3.36 8.48 -14.03
CA GLU A 55 3.79 7.41 -14.91
C GLU A 55 4.36 6.39 -13.94
N GLY A 56 3.48 5.49 -13.50
CA GLY A 56 3.89 4.30 -12.80
C GLY A 56 5.00 3.74 -13.66
N THR A 57 6.20 3.71 -13.11
CA THR A 57 7.28 2.98 -13.74
C THR A 57 6.74 1.56 -13.72
N GLU A 58 6.18 1.10 -14.84
CA GLU A 58 5.76 -0.28 -15.03
C GLU A 58 7.05 -1.10 -15.11
N SER A 59 7.82 -1.13 -14.01
CA SER A 59 8.61 -2.30 -13.70
C SER A 59 7.58 -3.36 -13.33
N VAL A 60 7.00 -4.00 -14.36
CA VAL A 60 6.26 -5.24 -14.19
C VAL A 60 7.29 -6.24 -13.72
N ARG A 61 7.50 -6.27 -12.40
CA ARG A 61 8.32 -7.30 -11.80
C ARG A 61 7.59 -8.61 -12.05
N PRO A 62 8.27 -9.63 -12.59
CA PRO A 62 7.67 -10.95 -12.63
C PRO A 62 7.28 -11.34 -11.20
N LEU A 63 6.04 -11.83 -11.03
CA LEU A 63 5.60 -12.38 -9.76
C LEU A 63 6.60 -13.43 -9.29
N ASP A 64 6.99 -13.34 -8.03
CA ASP A 64 7.93 -14.25 -7.41
C ASP A 64 7.22 -15.59 -7.13
N PRO A 65 7.60 -16.69 -7.82
CA PRO A 65 6.96 -17.99 -7.63
C PRO A 65 7.12 -18.53 -6.21
N ASP A 66 8.23 -18.22 -5.54
CA ASP A 66 8.51 -18.70 -4.19
C ASP A 66 7.59 -18.00 -3.18
N LEU A 67 7.33 -16.70 -3.39
CA LEU A 67 6.36 -15.96 -2.59
C LEU A 67 4.94 -16.50 -2.77
N ILE A 68 4.56 -16.88 -4.00
CA ILE A 68 3.27 -17.51 -4.29
C ILE A 68 3.17 -18.85 -3.56
N ALA A 69 4.20 -19.69 -3.64
CA ALA A 69 4.23 -20.99 -2.97
C ALA A 69 4.07 -20.85 -1.44
N VAL A 70 4.79 -19.90 -0.83
CA VAL A 70 4.64 -19.59 0.61
C VAL A 70 3.22 -19.18 0.94
N ARG A 71 2.61 -18.28 0.15
CA ARG A 71 1.23 -17.81 0.37
C ARG A 71 0.23 -18.96 0.28
N GLU A 72 0.37 -19.81 -0.72
CA GLU A 72 -0.50 -20.96 -0.94
C GLU A 72 -0.36 -22.02 0.16
N ALA A 73 0.85 -22.29 0.63
CA ALA A 73 1.09 -23.21 1.73
C ALA A 73 0.63 -22.63 3.08
N MET A 74 0.65 -21.31 3.23
CA MET A 74 0.23 -20.61 4.45
C MET A 74 -1.29 -20.49 4.58
N PHE A 75 -1.99 -20.10 3.52
CA PHE A 75 -3.44 -19.87 3.56
C PHE A 75 -4.25 -21.05 3.00
N GLY A 76 -3.66 -21.87 2.14
CA GLY A 76 -4.31 -22.97 1.43
C GLY A 76 -4.68 -22.64 -0.01
N ARG A 77 -4.97 -23.67 -0.80
CA ARG A 77 -5.32 -23.58 -2.24
C ARG A 77 -6.78 -23.91 -2.56
N PHE A 78 -7.52 -24.44 -1.58
CA PHE A 78 -8.90 -24.91 -1.76
C PHE A 78 -9.86 -24.15 -0.83
N ASN A 79 -9.67 -22.83 -0.77
CA ASN A 79 -10.41 -21.90 0.07
C ASN A 79 -10.98 -20.75 -0.78
N PHE A 80 -11.75 -19.88 -0.14
CA PHE A 80 -12.45 -18.78 -0.82
C PHE A 80 -11.47 -17.72 -1.36
N ASP A 81 -10.44 -17.39 -0.58
CA ASP A 81 -9.42 -16.38 -0.84
C ASP A 81 -8.50 -16.74 -2.01
N TYR A 82 -8.20 -18.02 -2.24
CA TYR A 82 -7.35 -18.46 -3.36
C TYR A 82 -7.85 -17.97 -4.73
N SER A 83 -9.16 -17.92 -4.95
CA SER A 83 -9.74 -17.43 -6.21
C SER A 83 -9.42 -15.95 -6.47
N TYR A 84 -9.34 -15.15 -5.41
CA TYR A 84 -8.96 -13.73 -5.50
C TYR A 84 -7.46 -13.58 -5.71
N PHE A 85 -6.64 -14.38 -5.03
CA PHE A 85 -5.19 -14.39 -5.27
C PHE A 85 -4.87 -14.75 -6.72
N MET A 86 -5.49 -15.80 -7.26
CA MET A 86 -5.28 -16.22 -8.65
C MET A 86 -5.66 -15.13 -9.66
N ALA A 87 -6.79 -14.45 -9.44
CA ALA A 87 -7.24 -13.36 -10.29
C ALA A 87 -6.31 -12.13 -10.17
N ALA A 88 -5.93 -11.74 -8.95
CA ALA A 88 -5.02 -10.63 -8.72
C ALA A 88 -3.64 -10.89 -9.32
N ASP A 89 -3.08 -12.09 -9.13
CA ASP A 89 -1.81 -12.50 -9.72
C ASP A 89 -1.86 -12.47 -11.26
N ALA A 90 -2.96 -12.94 -11.87
CA ALA A 90 -3.13 -12.86 -13.32
C ALA A 90 -3.13 -11.40 -13.82
N MET A 91 -3.75 -10.49 -13.07
CA MET A 91 -3.76 -9.06 -13.36
C MET A 91 -2.38 -8.43 -13.16
N THR A 92 -1.65 -8.80 -12.10
CA THR A 92 -0.26 -8.35 -11.87
C THR A 92 0.66 -8.78 -13.02
N ARG A 93 0.57 -10.03 -13.48
CA ARG A 93 1.36 -10.49 -14.67
C ARG A 93 1.00 -9.73 -15.94
N ALA A 94 -0.23 -9.26 -16.07
CA ALA A 94 -0.69 -8.46 -17.19
C ALA A 94 -0.35 -6.96 -17.04
N GLY A 95 0.37 -6.55 -16.00
CA GLY A 95 0.67 -5.14 -15.68
C GLY A 95 -0.53 -4.36 -15.14
N ALA A 96 -1.69 -5.00 -14.96
CA ALA A 96 -2.92 -4.37 -14.54
C ALA A 96 -3.02 -4.23 -13.01
N LEU A 97 -2.03 -3.59 -12.38
CA LEU A 97 -1.90 -3.50 -10.92
C LEU A 97 -3.13 -2.87 -10.24
N ARG A 98 -3.76 -1.88 -10.89
CA ARG A 98 -4.99 -1.26 -10.38
C ARG A 98 -6.14 -2.26 -10.32
N LEU A 99 -6.24 -3.13 -11.33
CA LEU A 99 -7.27 -4.17 -11.34
C LEU A 99 -6.97 -5.24 -10.29
N ALA A 100 -5.70 -5.61 -10.10
CA ALA A 100 -5.28 -6.54 -9.05
C ALA A 100 -5.71 -6.05 -7.66
N ALA A 101 -5.39 -4.78 -7.32
CA ALA A 101 -5.81 -4.17 -6.07
C ALA A 101 -7.35 -4.08 -5.95
N THR A 102 -8.05 -3.77 -7.05
CA THR A 102 -9.52 -3.70 -7.07
C THR A 102 -10.17 -5.06 -6.82
N VAL A 103 -9.65 -6.14 -7.41
CA VAL A 103 -10.13 -7.51 -7.18
C VAL A 103 -9.89 -7.92 -5.74
N MET A 104 -8.70 -7.68 -5.20
CA MET A 104 -8.40 -7.97 -3.79
C MET A 104 -9.33 -7.21 -2.84
N LEU A 105 -9.62 -5.94 -3.13
CA LEU A 105 -10.59 -5.14 -2.36
C LEU A 105 -12.00 -5.75 -2.42
N GLY A 106 -12.40 -6.28 -3.58
CA GLY A 106 -13.63 -7.04 -3.74
C GLY A 106 -13.66 -8.30 -2.85
N GLY A 107 -12.54 -9.01 -2.77
CA GLY A 107 -12.37 -10.16 -1.88
C GLY A 107 -12.55 -9.79 -0.42
N VAL A 108 -11.81 -8.78 0.05
CA VAL A 108 -11.93 -8.27 1.42
C VAL A 108 -13.36 -7.81 1.74
N ARG A 109 -14.07 -7.15 0.80
CA ARG A 109 -15.48 -6.77 1.01
C ARG A 109 -16.40 -7.98 1.16
N LYS A 110 -16.09 -9.09 0.49
CA LYS A 110 -16.91 -10.31 0.52
C LYS A 110 -16.62 -11.17 1.76
N ALA A 111 -15.37 -11.20 2.21
CA ALA A 111 -14.94 -11.90 3.41
C ALA A 111 -14.05 -10.98 4.28
N PRO A 112 -14.64 -10.02 5.02
CA PRO A 112 -13.88 -9.00 5.76
C PRO A 112 -13.10 -9.54 6.97
N GLY A 113 -13.37 -10.78 7.40
CA GLY A 113 -12.63 -11.46 8.46
C GLY A 113 -11.48 -12.33 7.98
N ASP A 114 -11.19 -12.35 6.68
CA ASP A 114 -10.15 -13.21 6.10
C ASP A 114 -8.77 -12.56 6.15
N VAL A 115 -7.86 -13.14 6.94
CA VAL A 115 -6.50 -12.63 7.14
C VAL A 115 -5.70 -12.62 5.83
N GLY A 116 -5.86 -13.64 4.99
CA GLY A 116 -5.15 -13.79 3.73
C GLY A 116 -5.53 -12.69 2.74
N LEU A 117 -6.82 -12.41 2.60
CA LEU A 117 -7.31 -11.37 1.70
C LEU A 117 -6.79 -9.98 2.08
N TRP A 118 -6.72 -9.67 3.37
CA TRP A 118 -6.13 -8.41 3.84
C TRP A 118 -4.61 -8.35 3.57
N CYS A 119 -3.87 -9.46 3.77
CA CYS A 119 -2.46 -9.53 3.40
C CYS A 119 -2.24 -9.32 1.90
N GLY A 120 -3.01 -10.01 1.06
CA GLY A 120 -2.92 -9.87 -0.39
C GLY A 120 -3.35 -8.50 -0.90
N LEU A 121 -4.35 -7.87 -0.27
CA LEU A 121 -4.72 -6.48 -0.57
C LEU A 121 -3.58 -5.52 -0.25
N GLY A 122 -2.92 -5.69 0.90
CA GLY A 122 -1.75 -4.90 1.27
C GLY A 122 -0.63 -4.99 0.24
N LEU A 123 -0.32 -6.21 -0.22
CA LEU A 123 0.69 -6.42 -1.25
C LEU A 123 0.28 -5.83 -2.61
N ALA A 124 -0.95 -6.07 -3.06
CA ALA A 124 -1.46 -5.55 -4.33
C ALA A 124 -1.51 -4.00 -4.35
N LEU A 125 -1.81 -3.36 -3.22
CA LEU A 125 -1.76 -1.91 -3.08
C LEU A 125 -0.31 -1.39 -3.13
N ALA A 126 0.61 -2.05 -2.43
CA ALA A 126 2.03 -1.67 -2.47
C ALA A 126 2.61 -1.79 -3.88
N GLU A 127 2.29 -2.87 -4.61
CA GLU A 127 2.67 -3.05 -6.01
C GLU A 127 2.07 -1.96 -6.89
N HIS A 128 0.75 -1.70 -6.77
CA HIS A 128 0.06 -0.62 -7.49
C HIS A 128 0.70 0.77 -7.25
N ASP A 129 1.20 1.01 -6.05
CA ASP A 129 1.80 2.29 -5.64
C ASP A 129 3.32 2.35 -5.93
N GLY A 130 3.82 1.47 -6.81
CA GLY A 130 5.21 1.45 -7.27
C GLY A 130 6.17 0.85 -6.24
N GLU A 131 5.77 -0.27 -5.62
CA GLU A 131 6.51 -0.96 -4.56
C GLU A 131 6.71 -0.12 -3.29
N GLN A 132 5.90 0.92 -3.11
CA GLN A 132 5.90 1.74 -1.91
C GLN A 132 4.83 1.27 -0.94
N LEU A 133 5.17 1.21 0.35
CA LEU A 133 4.19 0.94 1.39
C LEU A 133 3.33 2.18 1.63
N SER A 134 2.25 2.33 0.85
CA SER A 134 1.30 3.43 1.02
C SER A 134 0.49 3.30 2.32
N PRO A 135 -0.14 4.39 2.80
CA PRO A 135 -1.03 4.34 3.96
C PRO A 135 -2.17 3.33 3.80
N ALA A 136 -2.68 3.13 2.58
CA ALA A 136 -3.73 2.15 2.30
C ALA A 136 -3.21 0.71 2.39
N ALA A 137 -2.02 0.44 1.81
CA ALA A 137 -1.35 -0.85 1.94
C ALA A 137 -1.04 -1.17 3.41
N ARG A 138 -0.53 -0.18 4.15
CA ARG A 138 -0.25 -0.28 5.59
C ARG A 138 -1.50 -0.62 6.38
N TYR A 139 -2.60 0.10 6.13
CA TYR A 139 -3.88 -0.17 6.77
C TYR A 139 -4.37 -1.60 6.53
N ALA A 140 -4.21 -2.13 5.30
CA ALA A 140 -4.59 -3.50 5.00
C ALA A 140 -3.77 -4.53 5.81
N PHE A 141 -2.46 -4.34 5.94
CA PHE A 141 -1.62 -5.18 6.80
C PHE A 141 -1.97 -5.06 8.28
N ASP A 142 -2.25 -3.85 8.77
CA ASP A 142 -2.65 -3.64 10.15
C ASP A 142 -3.99 -4.35 10.44
N LYS A 143 -4.96 -4.29 9.50
CA LYS A 143 -6.20 -5.07 9.59
C LYS A 143 -5.96 -6.58 9.59
N ALA A 144 -5.06 -7.07 8.73
CA ALA A 144 -4.69 -8.48 8.74
C ALA A 144 -4.09 -8.91 10.09
N ALA A 145 -3.25 -8.07 10.69
CA ALA A 145 -2.63 -8.31 11.99
C ALA A 145 -3.64 -8.25 13.15
N GLU A 146 -4.64 -7.37 13.08
CA GLU A 146 -5.75 -7.33 14.04
C GLU A 146 -6.61 -8.61 13.98
N LEU A 147 -6.89 -9.12 12.79
CA LEU A 147 -7.68 -10.34 12.57
C LEU A 147 -6.92 -11.61 12.95
N GLY A 148 -5.61 -11.64 12.72
CA GLY A 148 -4.75 -12.78 13.03
C GLY A 148 -3.53 -12.40 13.87
N PRO A 149 -3.66 -12.07 15.17
CA PRO A 149 -2.54 -11.61 16.00
C PRO A 149 -1.40 -12.63 16.16
N SER A 150 -1.75 -13.92 16.14
CA SER A 150 -0.83 -15.06 16.17
C SER A 150 -0.45 -15.59 14.79
N HIS A 151 -1.07 -15.08 13.72
CA HIS A 151 -0.83 -15.58 12.37
C HIS A 151 0.51 -15.04 11.83
N PRO A 152 1.37 -15.88 11.20
CA PRO A 152 2.67 -15.42 10.69
C PRO A 152 2.57 -14.60 9.39
N GLY A 153 1.46 -14.71 8.65
CA GLY A 153 1.24 -14.03 7.37
C GLY A 153 1.34 -12.50 7.40
N PRO A 154 0.54 -11.78 8.21
CA PRO A 154 0.56 -10.32 8.25
C PRO A 154 1.97 -9.71 8.41
N PRO A 155 2.78 -10.11 9.42
CA PRO A 155 4.14 -9.58 9.55
C PRO A 155 5.08 -10.07 8.43
N PHE A 156 4.86 -11.25 7.86
CA PHE A 156 5.69 -11.74 6.74
C PHE A 156 5.49 -10.93 5.46
N PHE A 157 4.24 -10.79 5.01
CA PHE A 157 3.92 -10.05 3.78
C PHE A 157 4.15 -8.54 3.93
N LEU A 158 3.98 -7.98 5.14
CA LEU A 158 4.43 -6.62 5.43
C LEU A 158 5.94 -6.49 5.24
N GLY A 159 6.73 -7.44 5.74
CA GLY A 159 8.17 -7.46 5.54
C GLY A 159 8.57 -7.55 4.07
N VAL A 160 7.83 -8.33 3.26
CA VAL A 160 8.02 -8.37 1.80
C VAL A 160 7.81 -7.00 1.18
N ALA A 161 6.69 -6.33 1.49
CA ALA A 161 6.40 -4.98 0.98
C ALA A 161 7.45 -3.95 1.43
N LEU A 162 7.88 -4.01 2.70
CA LEU A 162 8.94 -3.14 3.23
C LEU A 162 10.28 -3.34 2.51
N ALA A 163 10.70 -4.59 2.31
CA ALA A 163 11.94 -4.88 1.61
C ALA A 163 11.91 -4.39 0.15
N ARG A 164 10.78 -4.58 -0.54
CA ARG A 164 10.58 -4.07 -1.91
C ARG A 164 10.58 -2.54 -1.98
N SER A 165 10.08 -1.87 -0.95
CA SER A 165 10.15 -0.40 -0.82
C SER A 165 11.54 0.14 -0.45
N GLY A 166 12.50 -0.75 -0.15
CA GLY A 166 13.87 -0.40 0.24
C GLY A 166 14.11 -0.30 1.75
N ASP A 167 13.07 -0.38 2.59
CA ASP A 167 13.20 -0.41 4.05
C ASP A 167 13.47 -1.83 4.55
N VAL A 168 14.65 -2.33 4.21
CA VAL A 168 15.11 -3.68 4.60
C VAL A 168 15.25 -3.80 6.13
N ALA A 169 15.56 -2.71 6.82
CA ALA A 169 15.69 -2.72 8.28
C ALA A 169 14.33 -3.00 8.95
N ALA A 170 13.26 -2.31 8.54
CA ALA A 170 11.92 -2.60 9.03
C ALA A 170 11.44 -3.98 8.56
N ALA A 171 11.81 -4.41 7.35
CA ALA A 171 11.50 -5.75 6.85
C ALA A 171 12.04 -6.85 7.78
N ARG A 172 13.30 -6.75 8.21
CA ARG A 172 13.92 -7.70 9.16
C ARG A 172 13.15 -7.78 10.48
N LEU A 173 12.69 -6.65 11.01
CA LEU A 173 11.89 -6.63 12.24
C LEU A 173 10.55 -7.36 12.04
N ALA A 174 9.89 -7.11 10.92
CA ALA A 174 8.63 -7.75 10.56
C ALA A 174 8.81 -9.27 10.35
N TRP A 175 9.84 -9.69 9.61
CA TRP A 175 10.17 -11.11 9.42
C TRP A 175 10.56 -11.81 10.71
N GLY A 176 11.31 -11.15 11.59
CA GLY A 176 11.60 -11.69 12.94
C GLY A 176 10.33 -11.90 13.75
N ALA A 177 9.33 -11.01 13.62
CA ALA A 177 8.02 -11.19 14.24
C ALA A 177 7.19 -12.31 13.58
N ALA A 178 7.34 -12.53 12.27
CA ALA A 178 6.71 -13.64 11.56
C ALA A 178 7.29 -14.98 12.03
N LEU A 179 8.61 -15.13 12.04
CA LEU A 179 9.31 -16.36 12.41
C LEU A 179 9.00 -16.83 13.85
N LYS A 180 8.74 -15.90 14.77
CA LYS A 180 8.31 -16.23 16.15
C LYS A 180 6.92 -16.89 16.21
N ARG A 181 6.08 -16.67 15.19
CA ARG A 181 4.71 -17.18 15.08
C ARG A 181 4.60 -18.46 14.24
N VAL A 182 5.60 -18.74 13.41
CA VAL A 182 5.62 -19.93 12.55
C VAL A 182 5.92 -21.17 13.39
N PRO A 183 5.07 -22.21 13.35
CA PRO A 183 5.39 -23.52 13.92
C PRO A 183 6.68 -24.09 13.32
N LYS A 184 7.49 -24.79 14.12
CA LYS A 184 8.80 -25.30 13.67
C LYS A 184 8.69 -26.31 12.51
N ASP A 185 7.58 -27.05 12.47
CA ASP A 185 7.23 -28.10 11.52
C ASP A 185 6.36 -27.59 10.35
N ALA A 186 6.11 -26.28 10.26
CA ALA A 186 5.33 -25.72 9.16
C ALA A 186 6.06 -25.94 7.84
N SER A 187 5.36 -26.55 6.86
CA SER A 187 5.90 -26.89 5.54
C SER A 187 6.46 -25.68 4.79
N TYR A 188 5.90 -24.50 5.02
CA TYR A 188 6.29 -23.24 4.36
C TYR A 188 7.43 -22.49 5.07
N ARG A 189 7.93 -22.98 6.21
CA ARG A 189 8.89 -22.25 7.04
C ARG A 189 10.21 -21.98 6.31
N ASP A 190 10.74 -22.99 5.63
CA ASP A 190 12.01 -22.85 4.92
C ASP A 190 11.86 -21.99 3.66
N ASP A 191 10.74 -22.13 2.94
CA ASP A 191 10.42 -21.28 1.79
C ASP A 191 10.24 -19.81 2.20
N MET A 192 9.63 -19.54 3.36
CA MET A 192 9.56 -18.19 3.93
C MET A 192 10.95 -17.61 4.15
N VAL A 193 11.88 -18.39 4.71
CA VAL A 193 13.26 -17.94 4.93
C VAL A 193 13.95 -17.69 3.60
N ASN A 194 13.80 -18.57 2.62
CA ASN A 194 14.37 -18.39 1.28
C ASN A 194 13.90 -17.08 0.64
N VAL A 195 12.60 -16.76 0.72
CA VAL A 195 12.07 -15.48 0.24
C VAL A 195 12.73 -14.29 0.98
N MET A 196 12.91 -14.36 2.29
CA MET A 196 13.60 -13.31 3.06
C MET A 196 15.05 -13.13 2.59
N LEU A 197 15.78 -14.23 2.34
CA LEU A 197 17.16 -14.19 1.87
C LEU A 197 17.27 -13.61 0.45
N THR A 198 16.33 -13.94 -0.43
CA THR A 198 16.25 -13.37 -1.79
C THR A 198 16.01 -11.87 -1.77
N LEU A 199 15.18 -11.39 -0.83
CA LEU A 199 14.87 -9.96 -0.67
C LEU A 199 15.92 -9.19 0.14
N ASP A 200 16.83 -9.90 0.83
CA ASP A 200 17.88 -9.32 1.65
C ASP A 200 19.23 -10.05 1.44
N PRO A 201 19.99 -9.64 0.41
CA PRO A 201 21.29 -10.25 0.11
C PRO A 201 22.30 -10.18 1.26
N ALA A 202 22.21 -9.17 2.12
CA ALA A 202 23.08 -9.03 3.27
C ALA A 202 22.74 -10.06 4.36
N LEU A 203 21.45 -10.37 4.55
CA LEU A 203 21.02 -11.48 5.40
C LEU A 203 21.45 -12.83 4.81
N ALA A 204 21.40 -12.99 3.48
CA ALA A 204 21.88 -14.19 2.79
C ALA A 204 23.39 -14.42 2.97
N GLU A 205 24.19 -13.35 2.90
CA GLU A 205 25.63 -13.44 3.19
C GLU A 205 25.88 -13.79 4.66
N ALA A 206 25.19 -13.13 5.59
CA ALA A 206 25.32 -13.42 7.01
C ALA A 206 24.95 -14.88 7.35
N ALA A 207 23.91 -15.43 6.71
CA ALA A 207 23.51 -16.82 6.88
C ALA A 207 24.56 -17.82 6.35
N ARG A 208 25.25 -17.47 5.25
CA ARG A 208 26.36 -18.30 4.71
C ARG A 208 27.61 -18.30 5.60
N LEU A 209 27.87 -17.19 6.28
CA LEU A 209 29.02 -17.02 7.17
C LEU A 209 28.75 -17.56 8.58
N ALA A 210 27.49 -17.80 8.95
CA ALA A 210 27.14 -18.40 10.22
C ALA A 210 27.63 -19.87 10.25
N PRO A 211 28.37 -20.29 11.28
CA PRO A 211 28.71 -21.70 11.44
C PRO A 211 27.43 -22.51 11.55
N SER A 212 27.32 -23.58 10.76
CA SER A 212 26.17 -24.49 10.83
C SER A 212 26.02 -24.99 12.26
N ALA A 213 24.94 -24.56 12.93
CA ALA A 213 24.59 -25.10 14.23
C ALA A 213 24.35 -26.62 14.06
N PRO A 214 24.87 -27.47 14.96
CA PRO A 214 24.69 -28.91 14.85
C PRO A 214 23.19 -29.24 14.83
N ALA A 215 22.79 -30.09 13.88
CA ALA A 215 21.46 -30.66 13.85
C ALA A 215 21.25 -31.48 15.13
N ASN A 216 20.32 -31.04 15.98
CA ASN A 216 19.80 -31.82 17.10
C ASN A 216 18.46 -32.41 16.72
#